data_AF-A0A0F8YSI7-F1
#
_entry.id   AF-A0A0F8YSI7-F1
#
_cell.length_a   1.000
_cell.length_b   1.000
_cell.length_c   1.000
_cell.angle_alpha   90.00
_cell.angle_beta   90.00
_cell.angle_gamma   90.00
#
_symmetry.space_group_name_H-M   'P 1'
#
loop_
_entity.id
_entity.type
_entity.pdbx_description
1 polymer ?
#
loop_
_entity_poly.entity_id
_entity_poly.type
_entity_poly.pdbx_seq_one_letter_code
_entity_poly.pdbx_strand_id
1 'polypeptide(L)'
;MLIDRQALKILKVASTDETRRVLQGLHVKGGHAEATNGHVLARVALPATPVEECPEAWKGAGDSLEGKLLDPQDLKEVDRALQKQKGYLPILSVAAIGQAENGLRASWGLEGQVYTVREVEGSYPDIGKVLPTRKPTLQVAIAA
;
A
#
# COMPACT_ATOMS: atom_id res chain seq x y z
N MET A 1 -5.22 2.59 8.92
CA MET A 1 -3.80 2.73 8.54
C MET A 1 -3.64 3.76 7.43
N LEU A 2 -2.54 4.53 7.41
CA LEU A 2 -2.26 5.50 6.36
C LEU A 2 -1.44 4.88 5.22
N ILE A 3 -1.83 5.18 3.98
CA ILE A 3 -1.13 4.79 2.76
C ILE A 3 -0.80 6.06 1.99
N ASP A 4 0.48 6.28 1.75
CA ASP A 4 0.98 7.40 0.99
C ASP A 4 1.10 7.08 -0.50
N ARG A 5 1.38 8.10 -1.30
CA ARG A 5 1.57 7.91 -2.75
C ARG A 5 2.79 7.06 -3.10
N GLN A 6 3.80 6.95 -2.23
CA GLN A 6 4.94 6.07 -2.50
C GLN A 6 4.55 4.60 -2.41
N ALA A 7 3.77 4.23 -1.39
CA ALA A 7 3.19 2.90 -1.25
C ALA A 7 2.22 2.58 -2.40
N LEU A 8 1.47 3.54 -2.92
CA LEU A 8 0.62 3.29 -4.11
C LEU A 8 1.45 3.10 -5.39
N LYS A 9 2.63 3.72 -5.50
CA LYS A 9 3.49 3.57 -6.70
C LYS A 9 4.05 2.16 -6.86
N ILE A 10 4.24 1.40 -5.77
CA ILE A 10 4.77 0.04 -5.88
C ILE A 10 3.80 -0.96 -6.51
N LEU A 11 2.51 -0.61 -6.65
CA LEU A 11 1.56 -1.38 -7.47
C LEU A 11 2.02 -1.59 -8.92
N LYS A 12 2.91 -0.74 -9.43
CA LYS A 12 3.50 -0.91 -10.77
C LYS A 12 4.36 -2.18 -10.89
N VAL A 13 4.78 -2.76 -9.77
CA VAL A 13 5.57 -4.00 -9.70
C VAL A 13 4.67 -5.24 -9.59
N ALA A 14 3.38 -5.06 -9.26
CA ALA A 14 2.43 -6.14 -9.16
C ALA A 14 2.25 -6.87 -10.50
N SER A 15 1.82 -8.12 -10.45
CA SER A 15 1.52 -8.92 -11.63
C SER A 15 0.40 -8.27 -12.47
N THR A 16 0.51 -8.34 -13.80
CA THR A 16 -0.59 -8.00 -14.72
C THR A 16 -1.28 -9.25 -15.27
N ASP A 17 -0.80 -10.44 -14.91
CA ASP A 17 -1.38 -11.73 -15.31
C ASP A 17 -2.66 -12.01 -14.51
N GLU A 18 -3.80 -12.06 -15.20
CA GLU A 18 -5.14 -12.32 -14.66
C GLU A 18 -5.27 -13.66 -13.94
N THR A 19 -4.45 -14.65 -14.32
CA THR A 19 -4.43 -15.96 -13.66
C THR A 19 -3.77 -15.90 -12.28
N ARG A 20 -3.00 -14.86 -11.98
CA ARG A 20 -2.25 -14.66 -10.73
C ARG A 20 -2.86 -13.56 -9.87
N ARG A 21 -4.17 -13.62 -9.63
CA ARG A 21 -4.96 -12.57 -8.96
C ARG A 21 -4.34 -12.08 -7.64
N VAL A 22 -3.82 -12.99 -6.81
CA VAL A 22 -3.19 -12.63 -5.53
C VAL A 22 -1.92 -11.76 -5.67
N LEU A 23 -1.24 -11.83 -6.82
CA LEU A 23 -0.03 -11.04 -7.09
C LEU A 23 -0.35 -9.67 -7.71
N GLN A 24 -1.63 -9.38 -8.01
CA GLN A 24 -2.01 -8.10 -8.58
C GLN A 24 -2.24 -7.02 -7.52
N GLY A 25 -2.58 -7.43 -6.29
CA GLY A 25 -2.92 -6.52 -5.20
C GLY A 25 -1.71 -5.95 -4.45
N LEU A 26 -2.01 -5.00 -3.56
CA LEU A 26 -1.06 -4.45 -2.59
C LEU A 26 -1.25 -5.17 -1.25
N HIS A 27 -0.23 -5.89 -0.79
CA HIS A 27 -0.26 -6.57 0.49
C HIS A 27 0.23 -5.66 1.61
N VAL A 28 -0.49 -5.62 2.72
CA VAL A 28 -0.10 -4.86 3.91
C VAL A 28 0.35 -5.84 5.00
N LYS A 29 1.61 -5.74 5.45
CA LYS A 29 2.14 -6.59 6.52
C LYS A 29 3.29 -5.93 7.27
N GLY A 30 3.23 -5.96 8.60
CA GLY A 30 4.28 -5.51 9.50
C GLY A 30 4.65 -4.03 9.33
N GLY A 31 3.66 -3.17 9.06
CA GLY A 31 3.90 -1.75 8.78
C GLY A 31 4.52 -1.46 7.40
N HIS A 32 4.45 -2.43 6.48
CA HIS A 32 4.90 -2.27 5.11
C HIS A 32 3.78 -2.53 4.11
N ALA A 33 3.89 -1.89 2.94
CA ALA A 33 3.19 -2.28 1.74
C ALA A 33 4.13 -3.09 0.83
N GLU A 34 3.62 -4.17 0.26
CA GLU A 34 4.35 -5.16 -0.52
C GLU A 34 3.63 -5.42 -1.85
N ALA A 35 4.41 -5.47 -2.95
CA ALA A 35 3.92 -5.80 -4.29
C ALA A 35 4.96 -6.62 -5.04
N THR A 36 4.53 -7.63 -5.80
CA THR A 36 5.42 -8.51 -6.58
C THR A 36 4.72 -9.09 -7.80
N ASN A 37 5.49 -9.33 -8.87
CA ASN A 37 5.06 -10.11 -10.03
C ASN A 37 5.63 -11.55 -10.02
N GLY A 38 6.24 -11.97 -8.91
CA GLY A 38 6.94 -13.25 -8.76
C GLY A 38 8.41 -13.24 -9.22
N HIS A 39 8.87 -12.17 -9.88
CA HIS A 39 10.27 -12.01 -10.30
C HIS A 39 10.95 -10.83 -9.58
N VAL A 40 10.20 -9.76 -9.38
CA VAL A 40 10.63 -8.54 -8.68
C VAL A 40 9.68 -8.30 -7.52
N LEU A 41 10.24 -7.87 -6.39
CA LEU A 41 9.51 -7.47 -5.20
C LEU A 41 9.81 -5.99 -4.92
N ALA A 42 8.78 -5.22 -4.61
CA ALA A 42 8.90 -3.90 -4.01
C ALA A 42 8.24 -3.90 -2.63
N ARG A 43 8.93 -3.29 -1.66
CA ARG A 43 8.46 -3.14 -0.29
C ARG A 43 8.73 -1.71 0.18
N VAL A 44 7.72 -1.05 0.71
CA VAL A 44 7.81 0.34 1.21
C VAL A 44 7.27 0.37 2.63
N ALA A 45 7.97 1.09 3.51
CA ALA A 45 7.48 1.35 4.87
C ALA A 45 6.28 2.30 4.80
N LEU A 46 5.21 1.95 5.50
CA LEU A 46 4.04 2.80 5.60
C LEU A 46 4.26 3.91 6.65
N PRO A 47 3.64 5.08 6.48
CA PRO A 47 3.72 6.14 7.48
C PRO A 47 3.26 5.64 8.85
N ALA A 48 4.09 5.85 9.87
CA ALA A 48 3.75 5.55 11.26
C ALA A 48 2.84 6.62 11.90
N THR A 49 2.40 7.61 11.13
CA THR A 49 1.59 8.72 11.62
C THR A 49 0.29 8.19 12.24
N PRO A 50 -0.04 8.58 13.48
CA PRO A 50 -1.27 8.16 14.15
C PRO A 50 -2.49 8.64 13.35
N VAL A 51 -3.50 7.78 13.24
CA VAL A 51 -4.76 8.12 12.55
C VAL A 51 -5.50 9.23 13.31
N GLU A 52 -5.21 9.39 14.59
CA GLU A 52 -5.74 10.42 15.49
C GLU A 52 -5.35 11.85 15.07
N GLU A 53 -4.26 12.00 14.29
CA GLU A 53 -3.87 13.29 13.71
C GLU A 53 -4.62 13.58 12.39
N CYS A 54 -5.48 12.67 11.94
CA CYS A 54 -6.28 12.85 10.74
C CYS A 54 -7.59 13.60 11.02
N PRO A 55 -8.19 14.24 10.00
CA PRO A 55 -9.47 14.93 10.15
C PRO A 55 -10.54 13.99 10.70
N GLU A 56 -11.41 14.49 11.58
CA GLU A 56 -12.52 13.69 12.12
C GLU A 56 -13.44 13.10 11.03
N ALA A 57 -13.48 13.75 9.86
CA ALA A 57 -14.22 13.26 8.70
C ALA A 57 -13.71 11.90 8.17
N TRP A 58 -12.53 11.44 8.62
CA TRP A 58 -11.95 10.14 8.27
C TRP A 58 -12.34 9.03 9.26
N LYS A 59 -13.31 9.27 10.17
CA LYS A 59 -13.80 8.28 11.14
C LYS A 59 -14.11 6.92 10.48
N GLY A 60 -13.55 5.85 11.06
CA GLY A 60 -13.59 4.48 10.55
C GLY A 60 -12.42 4.10 9.63
N ALA A 61 -11.64 5.06 9.15
CA ALA A 61 -10.44 4.79 8.38
C ALA A 61 -9.22 4.77 9.31
N GLY A 62 -8.88 3.60 9.86
CA GLY A 62 -7.83 3.56 10.87
C GLY A 62 -7.39 2.17 11.31
N ASP A 63 -8.31 1.21 11.26
CA ASP A 63 -8.05 -0.15 11.74
C ASP A 63 -6.86 -0.82 11.05
N SER A 64 -6.29 -1.79 11.77
CA SER A 64 -5.17 -2.59 11.29
C SER A 64 -5.57 -3.33 10.01
N LEU A 65 -4.90 -3.03 8.91
CA LEU A 65 -5.00 -3.77 7.65
C LEU A 65 -3.96 -4.90 7.58
N GLU A 66 -3.44 -5.34 8.73
CA GLU A 66 -2.41 -6.36 8.80
C GLU A 66 -2.88 -7.65 8.09
N GLY A 67 -2.08 -8.11 7.12
CA GLY A 67 -2.35 -9.29 6.31
C GLY A 67 -3.37 -9.07 5.19
N LYS A 68 -3.88 -7.85 4.99
CA LYS A 68 -4.88 -7.56 3.96
C LYS A 68 -4.24 -7.37 2.59
N LEU A 69 -4.91 -7.88 1.56
CA LEU A 69 -4.54 -7.71 0.16
C LEU A 69 -5.56 -6.78 -0.52
N LEU A 70 -5.11 -5.61 -0.95
CA LEU A 70 -5.97 -4.56 -1.46
C LEU A 70 -6.07 -4.62 -2.99
N ASP A 71 -7.27 -4.42 -3.53
CA ASP A 71 -7.53 -4.48 -4.97
C ASP A 71 -6.80 -3.36 -5.75
N PRO A 72 -6.08 -3.69 -6.83
CA PRO A 72 -5.26 -2.72 -7.54
C PRO A 72 -6.07 -1.70 -8.34
N GLN A 73 -7.30 -2.03 -8.77
CA GLN A 73 -8.14 -1.07 -9.49
C GLN A 73 -8.63 0.02 -8.55
N ASP A 74 -9.07 -0.38 -7.36
CA ASP A 74 -9.57 0.52 -6.33
C ASP A 74 -8.44 1.44 -5.84
N LEU A 75 -7.24 0.89 -5.63
CA LEU A 75 -6.07 1.69 -5.24
C LEU A 75 -5.60 2.66 -6.33
N LYS A 76 -5.79 2.34 -7.62
CA LYS A 76 -5.52 3.30 -8.72
C LYS A 76 -6.48 4.49 -8.67
N GLU A 77 -7.75 4.26 -8.32
CA GLU A 77 -8.70 5.35 -8.12
C GLU A 77 -8.32 6.23 -6.92
N VAL A 78 -7.87 5.61 -5.83
CA VAL A 78 -7.33 6.35 -4.67
C VAL A 78 -6.11 7.20 -5.06
N ASP A 79 -5.10 6.65 -5.78
CA ASP A 79 -3.94 7.44 -6.22
C ASP A 79 -4.34 8.59 -7.15
N ARG A 80 -5.28 8.36 -8.08
CA ARG A 80 -5.83 9.41 -8.94
C ARG A 80 -6.52 10.51 -8.13
N ALA A 81 -7.24 10.15 -7.06
CA ALA A 81 -7.90 11.13 -6.21
C ALA A 81 -6.91 11.95 -5.40
N LEU A 82 -5.87 11.32 -4.84
CA LEU A 82 -4.77 12.01 -4.14
C LEU A 82 -4.01 12.96 -5.06
N GLN A 83 -3.82 12.61 -6.33
CA GLN A 83 -3.17 13.47 -7.32
C GLN A 83 -3.94 14.75 -7.64
N LYS A 84 -5.26 14.74 -7.48
CA LYS A 84 -6.13 15.89 -7.73
C LYS A 84 -6.13 16.89 -6.57
N GLN A 85 -5.69 16.48 -5.39
CA GLN A 85 -5.62 17.37 -4.22
C GLN A 85 -4.58 18.46 -4.49
N LYS A 86 -5.01 19.72 -4.44
CA LYS A 86 -4.14 20.89 -4.63
C LYS A 86 -3.67 21.35 -3.25
N GLY A 87 -2.36 21.36 -3.03
CA GLY A 87 -1.77 21.87 -1.80
C GLY A 87 -0.45 21.20 -1.45
N TYR A 88 0.29 21.81 -0.53
CA TYR A 88 1.56 21.30 -0.01
C TYR A 88 1.42 20.64 1.36
N LEU A 89 0.20 20.56 1.91
CA LEU A 89 -0.04 19.92 3.19
C LEU A 89 0.23 18.41 3.08
N PRO A 90 1.12 17.83 3.90
CA PRO A 90 1.46 16.40 3.83
C PRO A 90 0.24 15.48 3.90
N ILE A 91 -0.78 15.86 4.69
CA ILE A 91 -2.01 15.09 4.87
C ILE A 91 -2.85 14.93 3.59
N LEU A 92 -2.65 15.80 2.59
CA LEU A 92 -3.32 15.69 1.29
C LEU A 92 -2.67 14.64 0.37
N SER A 93 -1.49 14.13 0.75
CA SER A 93 -0.73 13.14 -0.01
C SER A 93 -0.90 11.71 0.51
N VAL A 94 -1.76 11.52 1.50
CA VAL A 94 -2.06 10.23 2.13
C VAL A 94 -3.55 9.94 2.07
N ALA A 95 -3.88 8.66 2.01
CA ALA A 95 -5.23 8.15 2.24
C ALA A 95 -5.22 7.28 3.50
N ALA A 96 -6.23 7.45 4.35
CA ALA A 96 -6.50 6.51 5.43
C ALA A 96 -7.36 5.37 4.87
N ILE A 97 -6.90 4.13 5.02
CA ILE A 97 -7.69 2.94 4.70
C ILE A 97 -7.95 2.18 6.00
N GLY A 98 -9.20 1.81 6.24
CA GLY A 98 -9.63 1.07 7.42
C GLY A 98 -10.89 0.25 7.19
N GLN A 99 -11.28 -0.52 8.21
CA GLN A 99 -12.47 -1.34 8.17
C GLN A 99 -13.71 -0.46 8.43
N ALA A 100 -14.73 -0.61 7.60
CA ALA A 100 -16.06 -0.03 7.76
C ALA A 100 -17.10 -1.15 7.80
N GLU A 101 -18.36 -0.79 8.10
CA GLU A 101 -19.48 -1.73 8.21
C GLU A 101 -19.64 -2.63 6.96
N ASN A 102 -19.31 -2.10 5.78
CA ASN A 102 -19.49 -2.77 4.48
C ASN A 102 -18.17 -3.09 3.75
N GLY A 103 -17.08 -3.34 4.47
CA GLY A 103 -15.78 -3.71 3.90
C GLY A 103 -14.70 -2.67 4.17
N LEU A 104 -13.72 -2.53 3.28
CA LEU A 104 -12.65 -1.55 3.47
C LEU A 104 -13.04 -0.19 2.89
N ARG A 105 -12.71 0.88 3.60
CA ARG A 105 -12.99 2.26 3.21
C ARG A 105 -11.70 3.06 3.17
N ALA A 106 -11.43 3.69 2.04
CA ALA A 106 -10.41 4.72 1.88
C ALA A 106 -11.04 6.10 2.12
N SER A 107 -10.36 6.94 2.90
CA SER A 107 -10.75 8.32 3.18
C SER A 107 -9.56 9.25 2.95
N TRP A 108 -9.78 10.41 2.33
CA TRP A 108 -8.73 11.41 2.07
C TRP A 108 -9.30 12.83 1.95
N GLY A 109 -8.40 13.82 1.92
CA GLY A 109 -8.74 15.24 1.83
C GLY A 109 -9.35 15.80 3.11
N LEU A 110 -9.36 17.13 3.26
CA LEU A 110 -9.85 17.78 4.49
C LEU A 110 -11.35 17.58 4.72
N GLU A 111 -12.11 17.47 3.63
CA GLU A 111 -13.57 17.25 3.63
C GLU A 111 -13.97 15.77 3.89
N GLY A 112 -13.00 14.85 4.01
CA GLY A 112 -13.28 13.42 4.22
C GLY A 112 -13.97 12.74 3.04
N GLN A 113 -13.41 12.90 1.85
CA GLN A 113 -13.84 12.17 0.66
C GLN A 113 -13.61 10.68 0.86
N VAL A 114 -14.57 9.85 0.43
CA VAL A 114 -14.55 8.42 0.75
C VAL A 114 -14.78 7.53 -0.46
N TYR A 115 -14.17 6.34 -0.43
CA TYR A 115 -14.27 5.32 -1.46
C TYR A 115 -14.19 3.93 -0.86
N THR A 116 -14.98 3.01 -1.40
CA THR A 116 -14.94 1.61 -0.95
C THR A 116 -13.82 0.87 -1.67
N VAL A 117 -12.93 0.26 -0.90
CA VAL A 117 -11.83 -0.56 -1.42
C VAL A 117 -12.17 -2.02 -1.20
N ARG A 118 -11.93 -2.86 -2.21
CA ARG A 118 -12.11 -4.31 -2.12
C ARG A 118 -10.85 -4.98 -1.61
N GLU A 119 -11.06 -6.03 -0.84
CA GLU A 119 -10.03 -7.00 -0.50
C GLU A 119 -9.98 -8.05 -1.62
N VAL A 120 -8.78 -8.45 -2.02
CA VAL A 120 -8.58 -9.54 -2.95
C VAL A 120 -8.55 -10.84 -2.15
N GLU A 121 -9.47 -11.74 -2.44
CA GLU A 121 -9.48 -13.06 -1.82
C GLU A 121 -8.25 -13.89 -2.21
N GLY A 122 -7.62 -14.50 -1.21
CA GLY A 122 -6.50 -15.41 -1.38
C GLY A 122 -5.41 -15.21 -0.33
N SER A 123 -4.33 -15.96 -0.48
CA SER A 123 -3.17 -15.88 0.40
C SER A 123 -1.99 -15.29 -0.36
N TYR A 124 -1.47 -14.17 0.13
CA TYR A 124 -0.29 -13.55 -0.44
C TYR A 124 0.97 -14.37 -0.08
N PRO A 125 1.96 -14.48 -0.97
CA PRO A 125 3.19 -15.21 -0.66
C PRO A 125 3.92 -14.62 0.55
N ASP A 126 4.54 -15.48 1.36
CA ASP A 126 5.33 -15.01 2.50
C ASP A 126 6.71 -14.49 2.04
N ILE A 127 6.74 -13.19 1.78
CA ILE A 127 7.91 -12.47 1.28
C ILE A 127 9.13 -12.58 2.20
N GLY A 128 8.92 -12.73 3.52
CA GLY A 128 10.00 -12.90 4.50
C GLY A 128 10.90 -14.10 4.22
N LYS A 129 10.38 -15.13 3.52
CA LYS A 129 11.14 -16.34 3.17
C LYS A 129 12.06 -16.18 1.95
N VAL A 130 11.85 -15.15 1.13
CA VAL A 130 12.62 -14.91 -0.10
C VAL A 130 13.54 -13.69 0.01
N LEU A 131 13.33 -12.84 1.02
CA LEU A 131 14.21 -11.71 1.27
C LEU A 131 15.61 -12.18 1.71
N PRO A 132 16.69 -11.70 1.07
CA PRO A 132 18.04 -12.03 1.50
C PRO A 132 18.28 -11.60 2.95
N THR A 133 18.68 -12.55 3.79
CA THR A 133 19.00 -12.28 5.21
C THR A 133 20.39 -11.67 5.38
N ARG A 134 21.26 -11.80 4.37
CA ARG A 134 22.62 -11.25 4.35
C ARG A 134 22.74 -10.20 3.26
N LYS A 135 23.47 -9.13 3.54
CA LYS A 135 23.80 -8.12 2.53
C LYS A 135 24.67 -8.77 1.45
N PRO A 136 24.37 -8.59 0.15
CA PRO A 136 25.24 -9.07 -0.91
C PRO A 136 26.59 -8.37 -0.79
N THR A 137 27.67 -9.14 -0.85
CA THR A 137 29.03 -8.61 -0.88
C THR A 137 29.55 -8.69 -2.30
N LEU A 138 29.86 -7.53 -2.89
CA LEU A 138 30.52 -7.43 -4.19
C LEU A 138 32.03 -7.32 -3.93
N GLN A 139 32.78 -8.34 -4.30
CA GLN A 139 34.24 -8.27 -4.34
C GLN A 139 34.65 -7.78 -5.73
N VAL A 140 35.23 -6.57 -5.78
CA VAL A 140 35.80 -6.02 -7.01
C VAL A 140 37.30 -6.24 -6.95
N ALA A 141 37.83 -7.10 -7.83
CA ALA A 141 39.27 -7.22 -8.03
C ALA A 141 39.71 -6.12 -9.01
N ILE A 142 40.65 -5.29 -8.58
CA ILE A 142 41.32 -4.33 -9.46
C ILE A 142 42.66 -4.96 -9.83
N ALA A 143 42.83 -5.31 -11.10
CA ALA A 143 44.12 -5.73 -11.64
C ALA A 143 44.97 -4.47 -11.87
N ALA A 144 46.22 -4.51 -11.41
CA ALA A 144 47.20 -3.42 -11.53
C ALA A 144 47.80 -3.33 -12.94
#